data_AF-A0A7Y9KFI6-F1
#
_entry.id   AF-A0A7Y9KFI6-F1
#
_cell.length_a   1.000
_cell.length_b   1.000
_cell.length_c   1.000
_cell.angle_alpha   90.00
_cell.angle_beta   90.00
_cell.angle_gamma   90.00
#
_symmetry.space_group_name_H-M   'P 1'
#
loop_
_entity.id
_entity.type
_entity.pdbx_description
1 polymer ?
#
loop_
_entity_poly.entity_id
_entity_poly.type
_entity_poly.pdbx_seq_one_letter_code
_entity_poly.pdbx_strand_id
1 'polypeptide(L)'
;MAMEASEVTEARRLRVWALAKALRSHGYAVEIAESLPLLAVPAACGPPVGVRCDLRAICGGELWFVFAGGGAIAPADDAHIPDAVVAVKGQLAAQADG
;
A
#
# COMPACT_ATOMS: atom_id res chain seq x y z
N MET A 1 3.57 -23.06 -15.29
CA MET A 1 2.86 -21.85 -14.80
C MET A 1 3.49 -21.34 -13.49
N ALA A 2 4.79 -21.04 -13.49
CA ALA A 2 5.49 -20.45 -12.32
C ALA A 2 6.03 -19.04 -12.60
N MET A 3 6.20 -18.68 -13.87
CA MET A 3 6.70 -17.38 -14.31
C MET A 3 5.68 -16.26 -14.07
N GLU A 4 4.41 -16.49 -14.44
CA GLU A 4 3.33 -15.50 -14.26
C GLU A 4 3.11 -15.11 -12.79
N ALA A 5 3.22 -16.06 -11.86
CA ALA A 5 3.10 -15.80 -10.43
C ALA A 5 4.29 -14.98 -9.89
N SER A 6 5.49 -15.16 -10.47
CA SER A 6 6.69 -14.39 -10.11
C SER A 6 6.61 -12.96 -10.63
N GLU A 7 6.18 -12.77 -11.88
CA GLU A 7 6.06 -11.44 -12.51
C GLU A 7 5.01 -10.57 -11.80
N VAL A 8 3.86 -11.15 -11.45
CA VAL A 8 2.81 -10.44 -10.68
C VAL A 8 3.31 -10.09 -9.28
N THR A 9 4.11 -10.95 -8.66
CA THR A 9 4.70 -10.68 -7.33
C THR A 9 5.74 -9.57 -7.39
N GLU A 10 6.57 -9.53 -8.42
CA GLU A 10 7.58 -8.49 -8.62
C GLU A 10 6.93 -7.14 -8.96
N ALA A 11 5.93 -7.12 -9.84
CA ALA A 11 5.16 -5.91 -10.13
C ALA A 11 4.49 -5.33 -8.88
N ARG A 12 3.86 -6.17 -8.05
CA ARG A 12 3.30 -5.76 -6.75
C ARG A 12 4.37 -5.17 -5.83
N ARG A 13 5.53 -5.82 -5.73
CA ARG A 13 6.66 -5.36 -4.91
C ARG A 13 7.15 -3.99 -5.36
N LEU A 14 7.33 -3.78 -6.66
CA LEU A 14 7.75 -2.49 -7.22
C LEU A 14 6.77 -1.36 -6.87
N ARG A 15 5.46 -1.60 -7.02
CA ARG A 15 4.44 -0.60 -6.68
C ARG A 15 4.41 -0.27 -5.18
N VAL A 16 4.55 -1.28 -4.32
CA VAL A 16 4.66 -1.07 -2.87
C VAL A 16 5.91 -0.27 -2.51
N TRP A 17 7.05 -0.56 -3.15
CA TRP A 17 8.29 0.19 -2.95
C TRP A 17 8.16 1.65 -3.39
N ALA A 18 7.44 1.92 -4.49
CA ALA A 18 7.18 3.28 -4.94
C ALA A 18 6.34 4.06 -3.90
N LEU A 19 5.30 3.44 -3.34
CA LEU A 19 4.51 4.03 -2.26
C LEU A 19 5.35 4.25 -0.99
N ALA A 20 6.17 3.27 -0.60
CA ALA A 20 7.05 3.39 0.56
C ALA A 20 8.03 4.56 0.40
N LYS A 21 8.62 4.72 -0.78
CA LYS A 21 9.52 5.84 -1.10
C LYS A 21 8.80 7.18 -0.97
N ALA A 22 7.57 7.28 -1.48
CA ALA A 22 6.78 8.49 -1.36
C ALA A 22 6.46 8.83 0.12
N LEU A 23 5.98 7.86 0.90
CA LEU A 23 5.71 8.02 2.34
C LEU A 23 6.96 8.45 3.12
N ARG A 24 8.11 7.83 2.85
CA ARG A 24 9.40 8.22 3.44
C ARG A 24 9.80 9.65 3.09
N SER A 25 9.56 10.08 1.85
CA SER A 25 9.80 11.47 1.43
C SER A 25 8.89 12.47 2.17
N HIS A 26 7.76 12.03 2.69
CA HIS A 26 6.89 12.81 3.55
C HIS A 26 7.21 12.70 5.05
N GLY A 27 8.29 12.00 5.42
CA GLY A 27 8.75 11.86 6.81
C GLY A 27 8.14 10.70 7.60
N TYR A 28 7.42 9.79 6.95
CA TYR A 28 6.87 8.61 7.62
C TYR A 28 7.89 7.46 7.67
N ALA A 29 7.98 6.80 8.82
CA ALA A 29 8.65 5.51 8.92
C ALA A 29 7.82 4.47 8.16
N VAL A 30 8.47 3.60 7.37
CA VAL A 30 7.78 2.58 6.58
C VAL A 30 8.54 1.27 6.66
N GLU A 31 7.83 0.22 7.07
CA GLU A 31 8.31 -1.15 7.09
C GLU A 31 7.72 -1.91 5.90
N ILE A 32 8.59 -2.65 5.19
CA ILE A 32 8.18 -3.48 4.05
C ILE A 32 8.46 -4.92 4.45
N ALA A 33 7.43 -5.78 4.43
CA ALA A 33 7.58 -7.20 4.67
C ALA A 33 7.63 -7.96 3.33
N GLU A 34 8.36 -9.07 3.31
CA GLU A 34 8.37 -9.99 2.14
C GLU A 34 7.14 -10.93 2.14
N SER A 35 6.37 -10.92 3.23
CA SER A 35 5.08 -11.60 3.37
C SER A 35 3.93 -10.60 3.39
N LEU A 36 2.69 -11.04 3.17
CA LEU A 36 1.50 -10.16 3.22
C LEU A 36 1.12 -9.82 4.67
N PRO A 37 0.88 -8.54 5.04
CA PRO A 37 0.89 -7.31 4.23
C PRO A 37 2.29 -6.80 3.86
N LEU A 38 2.43 -6.30 2.62
CA LEU A 38 3.71 -5.88 2.05
C LEU A 38 4.23 -4.53 2.60
N LEU A 39 3.37 -3.63 3.07
CA LEU A 39 3.77 -2.33 3.64
C LEU A 39 3.03 -2.04 4.93
N ALA A 40 3.75 -1.58 5.95
CA ALA A 40 3.20 -1.11 7.22
C ALA A 40 3.80 0.25 7.59
N VAL A 41 2.93 1.16 8.04
CA VAL A 41 3.32 2.45 8.61
C VAL A 41 2.95 2.46 10.08
N PRO A 42 3.92 2.56 11.01
CA PRO A 42 3.61 2.63 12.43
C PRO A 42 2.81 3.89 12.72
N ALA A 43 1.73 3.72 13.49
CA ALA A 43 0.95 4.81 14.04
C ALA A 43 1.47 5.16 15.44
N ALA A 44 1.35 6.42 15.85
CA ALA A 44 1.72 6.85 17.20
C ALA A 44 0.77 6.28 18.27
N CYS A 45 -0.48 6.04 17.89
CA CYS A 45 -1.52 5.40 18.71
C CYS A 45 -2.24 4.37 17.83
N GLY A 46 -2.59 3.20 18.39
CA GLY A 46 -3.30 2.14 17.69
C GLY A 46 -2.40 1.21 16.84
N PRO A 47 -3.03 0.30 16.06
CA PRO A 47 -2.30 -0.64 15.21
C PRO A 47 -1.65 0.07 14.00
N PRO A 48 -0.56 -0.49 13.45
CA PRO A 48 0.08 0.06 12.26
C PRO A 48 -0.88 0.03 11.06
N VAL A 49 -0.78 1.05 10.21
CA VAL A 49 -1.54 1.12 8.96
C VAL A 49 -0.88 0.23 7.92
N GLY A 50 -1.49 -0.93 7.67
CA GLY A 50 -1.05 -1.88 6.65
C GLY A 50 -1.63 -1.57 5.28
N VAL A 51 -0.80 -1.61 4.23
CA VAL A 51 -1.19 -1.47 2.82
C VAL A 51 -0.68 -2.68 2.03
N ARG A 52 -1.52 -3.19 1.14
CA ARG A 52 -1.21 -4.25 0.18
C ARG A 52 -1.44 -3.76 -1.24
N CYS A 53 -0.84 -4.47 -2.18
CA CYS A 53 -1.05 -4.27 -3.61
C CYS A 53 -1.67 -5.54 -4.18
N ASP A 54 -2.93 -5.44 -4.60
CA ASP A 54 -3.74 -6.56 -5.06
C ASP A 54 -4.32 -6.33 -6.45
N LEU A 55 -4.39 -7.41 -7.23
CA LEU A 55 -5.08 -7.40 -8.51
C LEU A 55 -6.58 -7.32 -8.25
N ARG A 56 -7.22 -6.34 -8.87
CA ARG A 56 -8.65 -6.11 -8.71
C ARG A 56 -9.37 -6.57 -9.97
N ALA A 57 -9.99 -7.74 -9.90
CA ALA A 57 -10.71 -8.35 -11.04
C ALA A 57 -11.85 -7.46 -11.57
N ILE A 58 -12.48 -6.67 -10.70
CA ILE A 58 -13.55 -5.73 -11.07
C ILE A 58 -13.02 -4.56 -11.94
N CYS A 59 -11.73 -4.25 -11.83
CA CYS A 59 -11.05 -3.21 -12.61
C CYS A 59 -10.21 -3.83 -13.74
N GLY A 60 -10.73 -4.88 -14.39
CA GLY A 60 -10.01 -5.50 -15.52
C GLY A 60 -8.68 -6.19 -15.16
N GLY A 61 -8.42 -6.43 -13.87
CA GLY A 61 -7.16 -7.02 -13.40
C GLY A 61 -6.05 -5.99 -13.15
N GLU A 62 -6.37 -4.71 -13.00
CA GLU A 62 -5.40 -3.69 -12.60
C GLU A 62 -4.90 -3.93 -11.16
N LEU A 63 -3.66 -3.52 -10.88
CA LEU A 63 -3.12 -3.51 -9.52
C LEU A 63 -3.69 -2.33 -8.75
N TRP A 64 -4.10 -2.56 -7.51
CA TRP A 64 -4.69 -1.56 -6.63
C TRP A 64 -4.03 -1.58 -5.25
N PHE A 65 -3.82 -0.39 -4.70
CA PHE A 65 -3.51 -0.25 -3.29
C PHE A 65 -4.78 -0.45 -2.45
N VAL A 66 -4.66 -1.31 -1.45
CA VAL A 66 -5.74 -1.67 -0.53
C VAL A 66 -5.20 -1.66 0.90
N PHE A 67 -5.99 -1.18 1.86
CA PHE A 67 -5.67 -1.35 3.26
C PHE A 67 -5.74 -2.83 3.65
N ALA A 68 -4.93 -3.24 4.62
CA ALA A 68 -4.94 -4.60 5.14
C ALA A 68 -6.32 -5.03 5.69
N GLY A 69 -7.15 -4.06 6.11
CA GLY A 69 -8.54 -4.26 6.52
C GLY A 69 -9.58 -4.35 5.39
N GLY A 70 -9.16 -4.30 4.12
CA GLY A 70 -10.05 -4.51 2.96
C GLY A 70 -10.58 -3.26 2.26
N GLY A 71 -10.16 -2.05 2.66
CA GLY A 71 -10.55 -0.81 2.00
C GLY A 71 -9.71 -0.52 0.75
N ALA A 72 -10.33 -0.34 -0.41
CA ALA A 72 -9.64 0.11 -1.61
C ALA A 72 -9.21 1.57 -1.47
N ILE A 73 -7.97 1.86 -1.87
CA ILE A 73 -7.38 3.19 -1.78
C ILE A 73 -7.40 3.84 -3.16
N ALA A 74 -6.54 3.34 -4.06
CA ALA A 74 -6.35 3.88 -5.40
C ALA A 74 -5.67 2.84 -6.30
N PRO A 75 -5.69 3.03 -7.63
CA PRO A 75 -4.88 2.23 -8.55
C PRO A 75 -3.39 2.28 -8.19
N ALA A 76 -2.67 1.19 -8.40
CA ALA A 76 -1.26 1.06 -8.04
C ALA A 76 -0.34 1.56 -9.16
N ASP A 77 -0.57 2.78 -9.62
CA ASP A 77 0.19 3.45 -10.69
C ASP A 77 0.78 4.76 -10.21
N ASP A 78 1.83 5.23 -10.87
CA ASP A 78 2.60 6.41 -10.43
C ASP A 78 1.74 7.68 -10.32
N ALA A 79 0.71 7.81 -11.17
CA ALA A 79 -0.25 8.91 -11.13
C ALA A 79 -1.10 8.95 -9.84
N HIS A 80 -1.30 7.79 -9.19
CA HIS A 80 -2.20 7.63 -8.04
C HIS A 80 -1.45 7.32 -6.73
N ILE A 81 -0.12 7.23 -6.77
CA ILE A 81 0.72 7.25 -5.56
C ILE A 81 0.38 8.43 -4.62
N PRO A 82 0.19 9.69 -5.08
CA PRO A 82 -0.17 10.78 -4.18
C PRO A 82 -1.49 10.54 -3.45
N ASP A 83 -2.52 10.00 -4.12
CA ASP A 83 -3.79 9.61 -3.49
C ASP A 83 -3.60 8.53 -2.42
N ALA A 84 -2.77 7.52 -2.72
CA ALA A 84 -2.46 6.48 -1.75
C ALA A 84 -1.74 7.02 -0.50
N VAL A 85 -0.83 7.98 -0.69
CA VAL A 85 -0.18 8.69 0.43
C VAL A 85 -1.20 9.46 1.25
N VAL A 86 -2.13 10.19 0.61
CA VAL A 86 -3.17 10.97 1.32
C VAL A 86 -4.07 10.06 2.14
N ALA A 87 -4.49 8.92 1.59
CA ALA A 87 -5.32 7.96 2.31
C ALA A 87 -4.61 7.36 3.53
N VAL A 88 -3.33 7.00 3.41
CA VAL A 88 -2.54 6.49 4.54
C VAL A 88 -2.41 7.56 5.63
N LYS A 89 -2.12 8.81 5.24
CA LYS A 89 -2.06 9.93 6.19
C LYS A 89 -3.39 10.16 6.90
N GLY A 90 -4.51 10.12 6.15
CA GLY A 90 -5.85 10.27 6.70
C GLY A 90 -6.17 9.18 7.71
N GLN A 91 -5.82 7.93 7.42
CA GLN A 91 -5.99 6.81 8.35
C GLN A 91 -5.14 7.01 9.61
N LEU A 92 -3.86 7.38 9.48
CA LEU A 92 -2.98 7.65 10.62
C LEU A 92 -3.50 8.80 11.49
N ALA A 93 -4.03 9.86 10.88
CA ALA A 93 -4.62 10.98 11.60
C ALA A 93 -5.91 10.56 12.34
N ALA A 94 -6.77 9.75 11.72
CA ALA A 94 -7.98 9.24 12.36
C ALA A 94 -7.69 8.35 13.58
N GLN A 95 -6.57 7.61 13.58
CA GLN A 95 -6.14 6.82 14.75
C GLN A 95 -5.56 7.68 15.88
N ALA A 96 -5.04 8.88 15.57
CA ALA A 96 -4.45 9.78 16.56
C ALA A 96 -5.50 10.64 17.28
N ASP A 97 -6.68 10.83 16.68
CA ASP A 97 -7.80 11.62 17.23
C ASP A 97 -8.77 10.76 18.07
N GLY A 98 -8.60 9.44 18.07
CA GLY A 98 -9.45 8.44 18.73
C GLY A 98 -9.03 8.05 20.15
#